data_AF-A0A2K1FQ70-F1
#
_entry.id   AF-A0A2K1FQ70-F1
#
_cell.length_a   1.000
_cell.length_b   1.000
_cell.length_c   1.000
_cell.angle_alpha   90.00
_cell.angle_beta   90.00
_cell.angle_gamma   90.00
#
_symmetry.space_group_name_H-M   'P 1'
#
loop_
_entity.id
_entity.type
_entity.pdbx_description
1 polymer ?
#
loop_
_entity_poly.entity_id
_entity_poly.type
_entity_poly.pdbx_seq_one_letter_code
_entity_poly.pdbx_strand_id
1 'polypeptide(L)'
;WDVTVFTKNRERLLTGDVAAQFLATVLGQPKVKTLLSDEHFSVDGTLIEAWASVKSFRPKDGSGEPPGPGRNGDRDFHGEKRSNETHASTSDPEARLYRKGNGQPA
;
A
#
# COMPACT_ATOMS: atom_id res chain seq x y z
N TRP A 1 -18.63 -24.02 -9.31
CA TRP A 1 -17.70 -24.10 -8.17
C TRP A 1 -18.14 -25.29 -7.34
N ASP A 2 -17.34 -26.35 -7.25
CA ASP A 2 -17.71 -27.59 -6.56
C ASP A 2 -17.51 -27.42 -5.04
N VAL A 3 -18.57 -27.68 -4.27
CA VAL A 3 -18.53 -27.60 -2.81
C VAL A 3 -17.99 -28.91 -2.28
N THR A 4 -16.69 -29.11 -2.45
CA THR A 4 -16.00 -30.24 -1.85
C THR A 4 -16.06 -30.14 -0.31
N VAL A 5 -15.96 -31.28 0.36
CA VAL A 5 -15.95 -31.38 1.84
C VAL A 5 -14.85 -30.48 2.45
N PHE A 6 -13.79 -30.21 1.69
CA PHE A 6 -12.74 -29.28 2.05
C PHE A 6 -13.28 -27.86 2.31
N THR A 7 -14.11 -27.32 1.42
CA THR A 7 -14.65 -25.96 1.54
C THR A 7 -15.55 -25.81 2.76
N LYS A 8 -16.32 -26.86 3.10
CA LYS A 8 -17.20 -26.89 4.28
C LYS A 8 -16.42 -26.92 5.60
N ASN A 9 -15.23 -27.51 5.61
CA ASN A 9 -14.41 -27.66 6.82
C ASN A 9 -13.28 -26.63 6.91
N ARG A 10 -13.16 -25.72 5.94
CA ARG A 10 -12.03 -24.81 5.79
C ARG A 10 -11.76 -24.00 7.05
N GLU A 11 -12.77 -23.35 7.63
CA GLU A 11 -12.58 -22.57 8.86
C GLU A 11 -12.07 -23.47 9.99
N ARG A 12 -12.76 -24.57 10.29
CA ARG A 12 -12.35 -25.49 11.35
C ARG A 12 -10.94 -26.05 11.15
N LEU A 13 -10.54 -26.29 9.90
CA LEU A 13 -9.20 -26.75 9.55
C LEU A 13 -8.16 -25.65 9.80
N LEU A 14 -8.43 -24.41 9.38
CA LEU A 14 -7.51 -23.28 9.49
C LEU A 14 -7.41 -22.71 10.91
N THR A 15 -8.48 -22.77 11.69
CA THR A 15 -8.52 -22.31 13.08
C THR A 15 -7.90 -23.34 14.04
N GLY A 16 -7.65 -24.58 13.60
CA GLY A 16 -6.98 -25.58 14.42
C GLY A 16 -5.50 -25.27 14.64
N ASP A 17 -5.01 -25.50 15.86
CA ASP A 17 -3.61 -25.25 16.26
C ASP A 17 -2.58 -25.90 15.31
N VAL A 18 -2.92 -27.09 14.78
CA VAL A 18 -2.09 -27.83 13.83
C VAL A 18 -1.86 -27.05 12.54
N ALA A 19 -2.85 -26.32 12.01
CA ALA A 19 -2.69 -25.57 10.78
C ALA A 19 -1.74 -24.38 10.97
N ALA A 20 -1.86 -23.67 12.10
CA ALA A 20 -0.94 -22.59 12.45
C ALA A 20 0.50 -23.11 12.60
N GLN A 21 0.68 -24.21 13.35
CA GLN A 21 2.01 -24.80 13.57
C GLN A 21 2.63 -25.34 12.27
N PHE A 22 1.83 -25.98 11.42
CA PHE A 22 2.26 -26.46 10.11
C PHE A 22 2.74 -25.31 9.22
N LEU A 23 1.92 -24.26 9.06
CA LEU A 23 2.28 -23.12 8.22
C LEU A 23 3.52 -22.38 8.75
N ALA A 24 3.62 -22.18 10.07
CA ALA A 24 4.82 -21.60 10.69
C ALA A 24 6.08 -22.43 10.40
N THR A 25 5.96 -23.77 10.46
CA THR A 25 7.08 -24.69 10.16
C THR A 25 7.49 -24.62 8.69
N VAL A 26 6.52 -24.54 7.77
CA VAL A 26 6.79 -24.39 6.33
C VAL A 26 7.51 -23.08 6.04
N LEU A 27 7.02 -21.96 6.59
CA LEU A 27 7.64 -20.64 6.42
C LEU A 27 9.05 -20.58 7.03
N GLY A 28 9.33 -21.38 8.06
CA GLY A 28 10.65 -21.48 8.69
C GLY A 28 11.69 -22.29 7.90
N GLN A 29 11.31 -23.03 6.86
CA GLN A 29 12.26 -23.85 6.10
C GLN A 29 13.28 -22.98 5.36
N PRO A 30 14.60 -23.31 5.39
CA PRO A 30 15.63 -22.49 4.75
C PRO A 30 15.37 -22.20 3.26
N LYS A 31 14.84 -23.18 2.53
CA LYS A 31 14.50 -23.04 1.10
C LYS A 31 13.30 -22.13 0.84
N VAL A 32 12.37 -22.03 1.79
CA VAL A 32 11.18 -21.18 1.69
C VAL A 32 11.50 -19.77 2.14
N LYS A 33 12.26 -19.63 3.24
CA LYS A 33 12.60 -18.34 3.83
C LYS A 33 13.33 -17.40 2.86
N THR A 34 14.15 -17.92 1.96
CA THR A 34 14.82 -17.15 0.91
C THR A 34 13.89 -16.60 -0.17
N LEU A 35 12.65 -17.09 -0.22
CA LEU A 35 11.61 -16.66 -1.16
C LEU A 35 10.60 -15.68 -0.55
N LEU A 36 10.70 -15.44 0.77
CA LEU A 36 9.83 -14.50 1.46
C LEU A 36 10.42 -13.10 1.35
N SER A 37 9.57 -12.12 1.07
CA SER A 37 9.90 -10.70 1.13
C SER A 37 8.95 -10.03 2.11
N ASP A 38 9.49 -9.16 2.95
CA ASP A 38 8.70 -8.26 3.80
C ASP A 38 8.27 -7.00 3.02
N GLU A 39 8.75 -6.84 1.78
CA GLU A 39 8.32 -5.77 0.89
C GLU A 39 6.89 -6.00 0.39
N HIS A 40 6.10 -4.93 0.39
CA HIS A 40 4.76 -4.96 -0.17
C HIS A 40 4.86 -4.68 -1.68
N PHE A 41 4.66 -5.70 -2.51
CA PHE A 41 4.61 -5.55 -3.97
C PHE A 41 3.29 -6.05 -4.54
N SER A 42 2.74 -5.32 -5.51
CA SER A 42 1.61 -5.77 -6.31
C SER A 42 2.11 -6.72 -7.41
N VAL A 43 1.62 -7.95 -7.44
CA VAL A 43 2.04 -9.01 -8.40
C VAL A 43 1.76 -8.62 -9.86
N ASP A 44 0.76 -7.79 -10.10
CA ASP A 44 0.28 -7.35 -11.42
C ASP A 44 0.57 -5.86 -11.70
N GLY A 45 1.28 -5.17 -10.81
CA GLY A 45 1.49 -3.72 -10.90
C GLY A 45 0.25 -2.88 -10.53
N THR A 46 -0.78 -3.49 -9.94
CA THR A 46 -1.95 -2.74 -9.45
C THR A 46 -1.54 -1.84 -8.29
N LEU A 47 -1.66 -0.52 -8.50
CA LEU A 47 -1.45 0.46 -7.44
C LEU A 47 -2.46 0.24 -6.32
N ILE A 48 -1.96 0.07 -5.10
CA ILE A 48 -2.77 0.03 -3.88
C ILE A 48 -2.94 1.45 -3.34
N GLU A 49 -4.06 1.71 -2.66
CA GLU A 49 -4.26 3.00 -1.99
C GLU A 49 -3.22 3.16 -0.88
N ALA A 50 -2.44 4.25 -0.95
CA ALA A 50 -1.49 4.61 0.09
C ALA A 50 -2.22 5.23 1.28
N TRP A 51 -1.73 5.00 2.50
CA TRP A 51 -2.16 5.72 3.70
C TRP A 51 -1.46 7.09 3.81
N ALA A 52 -1.51 7.87 2.72
CA ALA A 52 -0.94 9.21 2.61
C ALA A 52 -2.03 10.21 2.23
N SER A 53 -2.02 11.38 2.87
CA SER A 53 -2.90 12.49 2.48
C SER A 53 -2.39 13.12 1.19
N VAL A 54 -3.28 13.54 0.29
CA VAL A 54 -2.90 14.36 -0.89
C VAL A 54 -2.12 15.62 -0.47
N LYS A 55 -2.36 16.14 0.75
CA LYS A 55 -1.64 17.29 1.30
C LYS A 55 -0.18 17.00 1.69
N SER A 56 0.22 15.74 1.80
CA SER A 56 1.61 15.35 2.08
C SER A 56 2.52 15.53 0.86
N PHE A 57 1.98 15.58 -0.36
CA PHE A 57 2.75 15.72 -1.60
C PHE A 57 3.34 17.12 -1.74
N ARG A 58 4.65 17.27 -1.56
CA ARG A 58 5.39 18.55 -1.60
C ARG A 58 6.34 18.62 -2.79
N PRO A 59 6.64 19.84 -3.29
CA PRO A 59 7.69 20.04 -4.30
C PRO A 59 9.03 19.50 -3.81
N LYS A 60 9.73 18.74 -4.65
CA LYS A 60 11.04 18.17 -4.32
C LYS A 60 12.16 19.21 -4.29
N ASP A 61 11.97 20.34 -4.96
CA ASP A 61 12.91 21.47 -5.01
C ASP A 61 12.87 22.36 -3.77
N GLY A 62 11.97 22.08 -2.81
CA GLY A 62 11.83 22.86 -1.59
C GLY A 62 11.13 24.20 -1.77
N SER A 63 10.55 24.48 -2.94
CA SER A 63 9.84 25.75 -3.23
C SER A 63 8.48 25.87 -2.52
N GLY A 64 7.99 24.78 -1.92
CA GLY A 64 6.67 24.74 -1.30
C GLY A 64 6.60 25.51 0.03
N GLU A 65 5.45 26.12 0.30
CA GLU A 65 5.16 26.71 1.60
C GLU A 65 5.30 25.69 2.74
N PRO A 66 5.72 26.13 3.95
CA PRO A 66 5.77 25.26 5.11
C PRO A 66 4.37 24.68 5.43
N PRO A 67 4.29 23.46 5.99
CA PRO A 67 3.01 22.87 6.33
C PRO A 67 2.27 23.71 7.38
N GLY A 68 0.97 23.92 7.14
CA GLY A 68 0.09 24.51 8.13
C GLY A 68 0.02 23.66 9.41
N PRO A 69 -0.46 24.24 10.52
CA PRO A 69 -0.49 23.56 11.81
C PRO A 69 -1.33 22.27 11.78
N GLY A 70 -0.89 21.26 12.52
CA GLY A 70 -1.54 19.96 12.66
C GLY A 70 -1.15 18.92 11.60
N ARG A 71 -1.63 17.68 11.76
CA ARG A 71 -1.27 16.53 10.90
C ARG A 71 -1.73 16.69 9.44
N ASN A 72 -2.75 17.51 9.18
CA ASN A 72 -3.34 17.71 7.85
C ASN A 72 -3.71 19.18 7.62
N GLY A 73 -2.77 20.09 7.92
CA GLY A 73 -2.95 21.53 7.75
C GLY A 73 -3.49 21.90 6.36
N ASP A 74 -4.26 22.98 6.28
CA ASP A 74 -4.86 23.40 5.02
C ASP A 74 -3.84 23.79 3.98
N ARG A 75 -4.16 23.45 2.73
CA ARG A 75 -3.34 23.74 1.56
C ARG A 75 -4.25 23.89 0.35
N ASP A 76 -4.05 24.97 -0.37
CA ASP A 76 -4.66 25.19 -1.67
C ASP A 76 -3.77 24.59 -2.76
N PHE A 77 -4.39 23.93 -3.74
CA PHE A 77 -3.74 23.35 -4.91
C PHE A 77 -4.24 23.98 -6.22
N HIS A 78 -5.11 24.99 -6.13
CA HIS A 78 -5.71 25.60 -7.30
C HIS A 78 -4.65 26.27 -8.17
N GLY A 79 -4.57 25.87 -9.45
CA GLY A 79 -3.56 26.37 -10.39
C GLY A 79 -2.19 25.70 -10.32
N GLU A 80 -1.96 24.80 -9.35
CA GLU A 80 -0.67 24.10 -9.21
C GLU A 80 -0.62 22.83 -10.08
N LYS A 81 0.38 22.73 -10.97
CA LYS A 81 0.63 21.52 -11.75
C LYS A 81 1.52 20.57 -10.95
N ARG A 82 0.96 19.42 -10.56
CA ARG A 82 1.64 18.40 -9.75
C ARG A 82 1.84 17.12 -10.54
N SER A 83 3.02 16.50 -10.42
CA SER A 83 3.35 15.19 -10.97
C SER A 83 4.28 14.44 -10.03
N ASN A 84 4.43 13.12 -10.22
CA ASN A 84 5.38 12.32 -9.45
C ASN A 84 6.85 12.72 -9.72
N GLU A 85 7.13 13.43 -10.81
CA GLU A 85 8.46 13.98 -11.07
C GLU A 85 8.75 15.15 -10.16
N THR A 86 7.81 16.10 -10.04
CA THR A 86 8.00 17.35 -9.31
C THR A 86 7.65 17.26 -7.83
N HIS A 87 6.78 16.32 -7.44
CA HIS A 87 6.26 16.18 -6.08
C HIS A 87 6.51 14.80 -5.49
N ALA A 88 6.67 14.74 -4.17
CA ALA A 88 6.72 13.50 -3.39
C ALA A 88 5.98 13.64 -2.07
N SER A 89 5.39 12.55 -1.59
CA SER A 89 4.74 12.52 -0.28
C SER A 89 5.78 12.58 0.84
N THR A 90 5.54 13.48 1.80
CA THR A 90 6.38 13.67 2.99
C THR A 90 6.11 12.64 4.09
N SER A 91 4.98 11.92 4.01
CA SER A 91 4.57 10.92 5.00
C SER A 91 4.81 9.47 4.55
N ASP A 92 4.93 9.25 3.25
CA ASP A 92 5.13 7.93 2.62
C ASP A 92 5.89 8.13 1.31
N PRO A 93 7.20 7.81 1.25
CA PRO A 93 8.03 8.01 0.06
C PRO A 93 7.60 7.21 -1.17
N GLU A 94 6.90 6.08 -0.98
CA GLU A 94 6.48 5.19 -2.06
C GLU A 94 5.13 5.60 -2.66
N ALA A 95 4.38 6.48 -1.99
CA ALA A 95 3.11 6.98 -2.48
C ALA A 95 3.26 7.78 -3.77
N ARG A 96 2.40 7.49 -4.76
CA ARG A 96 2.39 8.15 -6.07
C ARG A 96 1.03 8.82 -6.33
N LEU A 97 1.07 10.00 -6.95
CA LEU A 97 -0.11 10.63 -7.56
C LEU A 97 -0.58 9.76 -8.73
N TYR A 98 -1.85 9.34 -8.70
CA TYR A 98 -2.45 8.50 -9.74
C TYR A 98 -3.89 8.92 -10.01
N ARG A 99 -4.31 8.94 -11.28
CA ARG A 99 -5.70 9.18 -11.68
C ARG A 99 -6.18 8.05 -12.58
N LYS A 100 -7.39 7.56 -12.33
CA LYS A 100 -8.02 6.52 -13.16
C LYS A 100 -8.34 6.99 -14.59
N GLY A 101 -8.51 8.30 -14.78
CA GLY A 101 -8.80 8.89 -16.09
C GLY A 101 -8.82 10.42 -16.04
N ASN A 102 -8.90 11.03 -17.23
CA ASN A 102 -8.98 12.49 -17.36
C ASN A 102 -10.21 13.04 -16.62
N GLY A 103 -10.01 14.08 -15.80
CA GLY A 103 -11.07 14.71 -15.01
C GLY A 103 -11.37 14.06 -13.66
N GLN A 104 -10.79 12.90 -13.34
CA GLN A 104 -10.87 12.32 -11.99
C GLN A 104 -9.82 12.96 -11.07
N PRO A 105 -10.10 13.11 -9.76
CA PRO A 105 -9.09 13.52 -8.80
C PRO A 105 -7.95 12.49 -8.76
N ALA A 106 -6.74 12.99 -8.47
CA ALA A 106 -5.61 12.15 -8.05
C ALA A 106 -5.66 11.98 -6.54
#